data_AF-A0A6G6WRS7-F1
#
_entry.id   AF-A0A6G6WRS7-F1
#
_cell.length_a   1.000
_cell.length_b   1.000
_cell.length_c   1.000
_cell.angle_alpha   90.00
_cell.angle_beta   90.00
_cell.angle_gamma   90.00
#
_symmetry.space_group_name_H-M   'P 1'
#
loop_
_entity.id
_entity.type
_entity.pdbx_description
1 polymer ?
#
loop_
_entity_poly.entity_id
_entity_poly.type
_entity_poly.pdbx_seq_one_letter_code
_entity_poly.pdbx_strand_id
1 'polypeptide(L)'
;MREIENAIAAAQVLSFRLPMLWAMAFSPTPERRAEAVRMIAEKQMAVAEGLNAAALSALATWMKLASGQSVSASTAASRMVKAATRPGERRMRANARRLSRRRKV
;
A
#
# COMPACT_ATOMS: atom_id res chain seq x y z
N MET A 1 7.16 -14.92 7.03
CA MET A 1 6.21 -15.25 5.94
C MET A 1 5.52 -14.03 5.33
N ARG A 2 4.83 -13.15 6.08
CA ARG A 2 4.14 -11.96 5.52
C ARG A 2 5.02 -10.98 4.74
N GLU A 3 6.29 -10.81 5.12
CA GLU A 3 7.20 -9.91 4.39
C GLU A 3 7.58 -10.46 3.00
N ILE A 4 7.78 -11.78 2.90
CA ILE A 4 8.04 -12.46 1.63
C ILE A 4 6.80 -12.38 0.73
N GLU A 5 5.60 -12.57 1.27
CA GLU A 5 4.33 -12.38 0.53
C GLU A 5 4.19 -10.95 0.00
N ASN A 6 4.58 -9.95 0.81
CA ASN A 6 4.55 -8.55 0.41
C ASN A 6 5.57 -8.26 -0.69
N ALA A 7 6.79 -8.81 -0.60
CA ALA A 7 7.81 -8.66 -1.63
C ALA A 7 7.37 -9.31 -2.97
N ILE A 8 6.77 -10.50 -2.92
CA ILE A 8 6.23 -11.18 -4.12
C ILE A 8 5.08 -10.37 -4.73
N ALA A 9 4.17 -9.85 -3.90
CA ALA A 9 3.08 -9.01 -4.38
C ALA A 9 3.58 -7.67 -4.95
N ALA A 10 4.64 -7.09 -4.40
CA ALA A 10 5.29 -5.90 -4.93
C ALA A 10 5.90 -6.17 -6.31
N ALA A 11 6.63 -7.29 -6.44
CA ALA A 11 7.22 -7.72 -7.70
C ALA A 11 6.15 -7.94 -8.78
N GLN A 12 5.04 -8.60 -8.45
CA GLN A 12 3.91 -8.78 -9.37
C GLN A 12 3.28 -7.45 -9.77
N VAL A 13 3.09 -6.52 -8.84
CA VAL A 13 2.54 -5.20 -9.20
C VAL A 13 3.50 -4.44 -10.13
N LEU A 14 4.80 -4.45 -9.84
CA LEU A 14 5.79 -3.77 -10.67
C LEU A 14 5.90 -4.38 -12.07
N SER A 15 5.83 -5.72 -12.19
CA SER A 15 5.92 -6.41 -13.47
C SER A 15 4.77 -6.09 -14.43
N PHE A 16 3.60 -5.68 -13.91
CA PHE A 16 2.48 -5.24 -14.75
C PHE A 16 2.44 -3.72 -14.92
N ARG A 17 2.82 -2.94 -13.89
CA ARG A 17 2.74 -1.47 -13.93
C ARG A 17 3.81 -0.85 -14.82
N LEU A 18 5.05 -1.36 -14.79
CA LEU A 18 6.16 -0.79 -15.58
C LEU A 18 5.94 -0.93 -17.10
N PRO A 19 5.55 -2.10 -17.64
CA PRO A 19 5.23 -2.23 -19.07
C PRO A 19 4.01 -1.40 -19.48
N MET A 20 3.00 -1.24 -18.62
CA MET A 20 1.82 -0.43 -18.92
C MET A 20 2.14 1.07 -18.97
N LEU A 21 2.98 1.56 -18.06
CA LEU A 21 3.48 2.95 -18.09
C LEU A 21 4.39 3.19 -19.32
N TRP A 22 5.18 2.20 -19.73
CA TRP A 22 5.90 2.23 -21.00
C TRP A 22 4.95 2.29 -22.20
N ALA A 23 3.95 1.40 -22.26
CA ALA A 23 2.96 1.38 -23.33
C ALA A 23 2.17 2.71 -23.41
N MET A 24 1.88 3.35 -22.28
CA MET A 24 1.32 4.70 -22.20
C MET A 24 2.22 5.77 -22.83
N ALA A 25 3.53 5.70 -22.61
CA ALA A 25 4.49 6.68 -23.10
C ALA A 25 4.65 6.62 -24.62
N PHE A 26 4.58 5.42 -25.21
CA PHE A 26 4.83 5.21 -26.65
C PHE A 26 3.56 4.98 -27.48
N SER A 27 2.46 4.59 -26.86
CA SER A 27 1.19 4.27 -27.54
C SER A 27 0.01 4.57 -26.61
N PRO A 28 -0.30 5.86 -26.39
CA PRO A 28 -1.40 6.26 -25.51
C PRO A 28 -2.75 5.90 -26.12
N THR A 29 -3.56 5.12 -25.41
CA THR A 29 -4.98 4.92 -25.71
C THR A 29 -5.83 5.37 -24.51
N PRO A 30 -7.12 5.71 -24.72
CA PRO A 30 -8.03 6.09 -23.63
C PRO A 30 -8.09 5.06 -22.50
N GLU A 31 -8.09 3.77 -22.81
CA GLU A 31 -8.15 2.67 -21.83
C GLU A 31 -6.88 2.59 -21.00
N ARG A 32 -5.71 2.73 -21.63
CA ARG A 32 -4.41 2.74 -20.95
C ARG A 32 -4.28 3.95 -20.03
N ARG A 33 -4.77 5.10 -20.47
CA ARG A 33 -4.81 6.33 -19.65
C ARG A 33 -5.73 6.19 -18.44
N ALA A 34 -6.91 5.61 -18.62
CA ALA A 34 -7.83 5.34 -17.53
C ALA A 34 -7.21 4.39 -16.46
N GLU A 35 -6.53 3.32 -16.90
CA GLU A 35 -5.84 2.40 -15.97
C GLU A 35 -4.65 3.08 -15.27
N ALA A 36 -3.89 3.94 -15.96
CA ALA A 36 -2.79 4.69 -15.36
C ALA A 36 -3.28 5.68 -14.28
N VAL A 37 -4.35 6.42 -14.55
CA VAL A 37 -4.98 7.33 -13.58
C VAL A 37 -5.49 6.54 -12.38
N ARG A 38 -6.15 5.40 -12.61
CA ARG A 38 -6.59 4.50 -11.53
C ARG A 38 -5.43 4.03 -10.67
N MET A 39 -4.32 3.65 -11.28
CA MET A 39 -3.12 3.20 -10.56
C MET A 39 -2.52 4.27 -9.64
N ILE A 40 -2.58 5.54 -10.04
CA ILE A 40 -2.10 6.68 -9.25
C ILE A 40 -3.09 6.98 -8.12
N ALA A 41 -4.38 7.04 -8.42
CA ALA A 41 -5.43 7.25 -7.42
C ALA A 41 -5.37 6.17 -6.31
N GLU A 42 -5.15 4.90 -6.68
CA GLU A 42 -4.96 3.81 -5.72
C GLU A 42 -3.76 4.03 -4.79
N LYS A 43 -2.66 4.61 -5.28
CA LYS A 43 -1.48 4.94 -4.45
C LYS A 43 -1.79 6.11 -3.51
N GLN A 44 -2.43 7.16 -4.01
CA GLN A 44 -2.79 8.32 -3.19
C GLN A 44 -3.77 7.94 -2.07
N MET A 45 -4.79 7.12 -2.37
CA MET A 45 -5.70 6.59 -1.35
C MET A 45 -4.97 5.73 -0.31
N ALA A 46 -3.99 4.92 -0.72
CA ALA A 46 -3.18 4.13 0.22
C ALA A 46 -2.37 5.01 1.17
N VAL A 47 -1.80 6.11 0.66
CA VAL A 47 -1.06 7.09 1.46
C VAL A 47 -1.99 7.79 2.44
N ALA A 48 -3.16 8.25 1.99
CA ALA A 48 -4.14 8.91 2.85
C ALA A 48 -4.65 7.99 3.98
N GLU A 49 -5.01 6.73 3.65
CA GLU A 49 -5.36 5.72 4.66
C GLU A 49 -4.20 5.43 5.62
N GLY A 50 -2.97 5.40 5.11
CA GLY A 50 -1.76 5.17 5.91
C GLY A 50 -1.49 6.30 6.90
N LEU A 51 -1.61 7.56 6.47
CA LEU A 51 -1.46 8.73 7.34
C LEU A 51 -2.51 8.74 8.45
N ASN A 52 -3.77 8.46 8.11
CA ASN A 52 -4.84 8.39 9.10
C ASN A 52 -4.61 7.24 10.10
N ALA A 53 -4.21 6.07 9.61
CA ALA A 53 -3.88 4.93 10.48
C ALA A 53 -2.69 5.20 11.41
N ALA A 54 -1.67 5.94 10.93
CA ALA A 54 -0.55 6.37 11.75
C ALA A 54 -0.98 7.36 12.85
N ALA A 55 -1.83 8.34 12.51
CA ALA A 55 -2.39 9.29 13.48
C ALA A 55 -3.21 8.58 14.57
N LEU A 56 -4.05 7.62 14.21
CA LEU A 56 -4.80 6.79 15.18
C LEU A 56 -3.86 5.95 16.07
N SER A 57 -2.77 5.41 15.51
CA SER A 57 -1.76 4.69 16.29
C SER A 57 -1.00 5.59 17.26
N ALA A 58 -0.73 6.84 16.88
CA ALA A 58 -0.12 7.83 17.75
C ALA A 58 -1.06 8.22 18.90
N LEU A 59 -2.33 8.48 18.60
CA LEU A 59 -3.36 8.77 19.60
C LEU A 59 -3.54 7.60 20.59
N ALA A 60 -3.59 6.36 20.09
CA ALA A 60 -3.66 5.18 20.94
C ALA A 60 -2.42 5.01 21.84
N THR A 61 -1.24 5.43 21.37
CA THR A 61 -0.02 5.43 22.18
C THR A 61 -0.07 6.50 23.26
N TRP A 62 -0.54 7.71 22.92
CA TRP A 62 -0.71 8.80 23.87
C TRP A 62 -1.71 8.44 24.97
N MET A 63 -2.85 7.84 24.63
CA MET A 63 -3.83 7.38 25.64
C MET A 63 -3.24 6.35 26.61
N LYS A 64 -2.38 5.44 26.13
CA LYS A 64 -1.68 4.48 26.99
C LYS A 64 -0.74 5.18 27.97
N LEU A 65 0.05 6.12 27.48
CA LEU A 65 0.92 6.95 28.33
C LEU A 65 0.11 7.74 29.36
N ALA A 66 -1.00 8.36 28.96
CA ALA A 66 -1.90 9.09 29.85
C ALA A 66 -2.54 8.19 30.93
N SER A 67 -2.80 6.93 30.62
CA SER A 67 -3.28 5.93 31.59
C SER A 67 -2.20 5.36 32.53
N GLY A 68 -0.98 5.90 32.49
CA GLY A 68 0.14 5.47 33.33
C GLY A 68 0.88 4.24 32.80
N GLN A 69 0.55 3.76 31.60
CA GLN A 69 1.29 2.66 30.98
C GLN A 69 2.61 3.17 30.37
N SER A 70 3.70 2.44 30.60
CA SER A 70 4.94 2.68 29.89
C SER A 70 4.87 2.06 28.49
N VAL A 71 5.20 2.85 27.47
CA VAL A 71 5.34 2.37 26.09
C VAL A 71 6.72 2.79 25.59
N SER A 72 7.54 1.83 25.17
CA SER A 72 8.85 2.18 24.59
C SER A 72 8.66 2.96 23.28
N ALA A 73 9.50 3.97 23.06
CA ALA A 73 9.51 4.75 21.82
C ALA A 73 9.68 3.85 20.58
N SER A 74 10.53 2.82 20.67
CA SER A 74 10.74 1.84 19.59
C SER A 74 9.47 1.05 19.25
N THR A 75 8.68 0.66 20.25
CA THR A 75 7.42 -0.06 20.05
C THR A 75 6.34 0.86 19.48
N ALA A 76 6.24 2.09 19.98
CA ALA A 76 5.34 3.10 19.45
C ALA A 76 5.62 3.39 17.98
N ALA A 77 6.89 3.66 17.64
CA ALA A 77 7.33 3.89 16.27
C ALA A 77 7.03 2.70 15.36
N SER A 78 7.35 1.47 15.80
CA SER A 78 7.08 0.26 15.02
C SER A 78 5.59 0.05 14.76
N ARG A 79 4.72 0.36 15.74
CA ARG A 79 3.26 0.28 15.59
C ARG A 79 2.74 1.32 14.61
N MET A 80 3.25 2.56 14.69
CA MET A 80 2.88 3.64 13.77
C MET A 80 3.29 3.32 12.33
N VAL A 81 4.53 2.88 12.11
CA VAL A 81 5.01 2.47 10.78
C VAL A 81 4.16 1.32 10.23
N LYS A 82 3.89 0.29 11.04
CA LYS A 82 3.03 -0.83 10.63
C LYS A 82 1.60 -0.39 10.31
N ALA A 83 1.05 0.57 11.06
CA ALA A 83 -0.26 1.13 10.77
C ALA A 83 -0.27 1.90 9.45
N ALA A 84 0.79 2.67 9.19
CA ALA A 84 0.95 3.45 7.96
C ALA A 84 1.11 2.59 6.71
N THR A 85 1.82 1.47 6.78
CA THR A 85 2.11 0.62 5.61
C THR A 85 1.00 -0.37 5.28
N ARG A 86 0.22 -0.80 6.28
CA ARG A 86 -0.81 -1.85 6.14
C ARG A 86 -1.84 -1.59 5.03
N PRO A 87 -2.36 -0.35 4.80
CA PRO A 87 -3.25 -0.05 3.67
C PRO A 87 -2.61 -0.30 2.30
N GLY A 88 -1.34 0.09 2.15
CA GLY A 88 -0.56 -0.16 0.94
C GLY A 88 -0.39 -1.65 0.68
N GLU A 89 -0.02 -2.43 1.71
CA GLU A 89 0.11 -3.88 1.59
C GLU A 89 -1.20 -4.58 1.23
N ARG A 90 -2.33 -4.12 1.80
CA ARG A 90 -3.67 -4.66 1.51
C ARG A 90 -4.00 -4.47 0.03
N ARG A 91 -3.82 -3.26 -0.50
CA ARG A 91 -4.07 -2.94 -1.92
C ARG A 91 -3.12 -3.67 -2.85
N MET A 92 -1.84 -3.76 -2.50
CA MET A 92 -0.85 -4.50 -3.26
C MET A 92 -1.25 -5.98 -3.41
N ARG A 93 -1.62 -6.64 -2.31
CA ARG A 93 -2.11 -8.04 -2.35
C ARG A 93 -3.40 -8.19 -3.17
N ALA A 94 -4.34 -7.25 -3.04
CA ALA A 94 -5.56 -7.27 -3.86
C ALA A 94 -5.27 -7.10 -5.35
N ASN A 95 -4.36 -6.19 -5.71
CA ASN A 95 -3.92 -5.97 -7.09
C ASN A 95 -3.18 -7.19 -7.65
N ALA A 96 -2.26 -7.78 -6.89
CA ALA A 96 -1.58 -9.02 -7.24
C ALA A 96 -2.58 -10.14 -7.57
N ARG A 97 -3.62 -10.33 -6.74
CA ARG A 97 -4.71 -11.30 -6.98
C ARG A 97 -5.54 -10.98 -8.22
N ARG A 98 -5.83 -9.70 -8.50
CA ARG A 98 -6.56 -9.27 -9.70
C ARG A 98 -5.75 -9.56 -10.96
N LEU A 99 -4.47 -9.24 -10.95
CA LEU A 99 -3.56 -9.41 -12.08
C LEU A 99 -3.26 -10.90 -12.35
N SER A 100 -3.09 -11.72 -11.31
CA SER A 100 -2.90 -13.16 -11.48
C SER A 100 -4.11 -13.85 -12.10
N ARG A 101 -5.34 -13.38 -11.83
CA ARG A 101 -6.56 -13.83 -12.51
C ARG A 101 -6.60 -13.45 -13.98
N ARG A 102 -6.12 -12.25 -14.34
CA ARG A 102 -6.03 -11.81 -15.74
C ARG A 102 -4.97 -12.56 -16.56
N ARG A 103 -3.94 -13.11 -15.91
CA ARG A 103 -2.90 -13.91 -16.57
C ARG A 103 -3.36 -15.34 -16.93
N LYS A 104 -4.49 -15.82 -16.38
CA LYS A 104 -5.05 -17.15 -16.63
C LYS A 104 -6.07 -17.20 -17.78
N VAL A 105 -6.29 -16.07 -18.46
CA VAL A 105 -7.07 -15.95 -19.70
C VAL A 105 -6.10 -15.53 -20.79
#